data_AF-A0A821MXU0-F1
#
_entry.id   AF-A0A821MXU0-F1
#
_cell.length_a   1.000
_cell.length_b   1.000
_cell.length_c   1.000
_cell.angle_alpha   90.00
_cell.angle_beta   90.00
_cell.angle_gamma   90.00
#
_symmetry.space_group_name_H-M   'P 1'
#
loop_
_entity.id
_entity.type
_entity.pdbx_description
1 polymer ?
#
loop_
_entity_poly.entity_id
_entity_poly.type
_entity_poly.pdbx_seq_one_letter_code
_entity_poly.pdbx_strand_id
1 'polypeptide(L)' 'KGHAQAALSLWNNMFEPVGGKQWFWHINEELKCPTKEYPFIFTKKNSAKALE' A
#
# COMPACT_ATOMS: atom_id res chain seq x y z
N LYS A 1 14.45 12.21 8.80
CA LYS A 1 14.05 10.79 9.05
C LYS A 1 12.52 10.60 9.01
N GLY A 2 11.71 11.46 9.63
CA GLY A 2 10.24 11.36 9.58
C GLY A 2 9.62 11.36 8.17
N HIS A 3 10.09 12.22 7.25
CA HIS A 3 9.60 12.21 5.86
C HIS A 3 9.86 10.90 5.12
N ALA A 4 11.00 10.24 5.39
CA ALA A 4 11.30 8.94 4.79
C ALA A 4 10.31 7.87 5.29
N GLN A 5 9.96 7.93 6.58
CA GLN A 5 8.98 7.02 7.15
C GLN A 5 7.56 7.25 6.60
N ALA A 6 7.15 8.52 6.48
CA ALA A 6 5.86 8.85 5.88
C ALA A 6 5.78 8.42 4.41
N ALA A 7 6.87 8.58 3.65
CA ALA A 7 6.96 8.12 2.27
C ALA A 7 6.86 6.59 2.16
N LEU A 8 7.49 5.87 3.10
CA LEU A 8 7.45 4.41 3.16
C LEU A 8 6.03 3.88 3.47
N SER A 9 5.36 4.47 4.46
CA SER A 9 3.99 4.09 4.79
C SER A 9 3.02 4.44 3.65
N LEU A 10 3.22 5.56 2.96
CA LEU A 10 2.46 5.89 1.76
C LEU A 10 2.70 4.87 0.65
N TRP A 11 3.94 4.49 0.40
CA TRP A 11 4.31 3.46 -0.58
C TRP A 11 3.60 2.14 -0.27
N ASN A 12 3.66 1.68 0.98
CA ASN A 12 3.00 0.47 1.43
C ASN A 12 1.48 0.53 1.20
N ASN A 13 0.84 1.67 1.50
CA ASN A 13 -0.58 1.90 1.24
C ASN A 13 -0.96 1.88 -0.25
N MET A 14 -0.06 2.23 -1.17
CA MET A 14 -0.33 2.13 -2.60
C MET A 14 -0.48 0.67 -3.08
N PHE A 15 0.05 -0.30 -2.32
CA PHE A 15 -0.08 -1.73 -2.59
C PHE A 15 -1.20 -2.42 -1.80
N GLU A 16 -2.15 -1.65 -1.28
CA GLU A 16 -3.38 -2.16 -0.69
C GLU A 16 -4.60 -1.68 -1.48
N PRO A 17 -5.68 -2.47 -1.64
CA PRO A 17 -6.86 -2.01 -2.36
C PRO A 17 -7.52 -0.80 -1.69
N VAL A 18 -8.15 0.06 -2.50
CA VAL A 18 -9.01 1.15 -2.02
C VAL A 18 -10.18 0.55 -1.23
N GLY A 19 -10.26 0.86 0.07
CA GLY A 19 -11.18 0.23 1.02
C GLY A 19 -10.47 -0.66 2.05
N GLY A 20 -9.27 -1.15 1.73
CA GLY A 20 -8.42 -1.95 2.60
C GLY A 20 -7.12 -1.24 3.02
N LYS A 21 -7.04 0.09 2.86
CA LYS A 21 -5.88 0.91 3.21
C LYS A 21 -5.62 0.88 4.72
N GLN A 22 -4.35 0.79 5.14
CA GLN A 22 -3.95 0.95 6.52
C GLN A 22 -4.08 2.41 6.98
N TRP A 23 -4.66 2.58 8.18
CA TRP A 23 -4.84 3.87 8.85
C TRP A 23 -3.73 4.18 9.87
N PHE A 24 -3.03 3.13 10.31
CA PHE A 24 -1.94 3.21 11.27
C PHE A 24 -0.64 2.82 10.59
N TRP A 25 0.43 3.52 10.95
CA TRP A 25 1.77 3.21 10.49
C TRP A 25 2.75 3.16 11.67
N HIS A 26 3.79 2.36 11.51
CA HIS A 26 4.83 2.19 12.52
C HIS A 26 6.17 2.78 12.05
N ILE A 27 7.02 3.09 13.02
CA ILE A 27 8.40 3.49 12.74
C ILE A 27 9.19 2.22 12.39
N ASN A 28 10.00 2.29 11.34
CA ASN A 28 10.76 1.18 10.76
C ASN A 28 9.92 0.06 10.14
N GLU A 29 8.77 0.39 9.54
CA GLU A 29 8.05 -0.55 8.64
C GLU A 29 8.96 -1.10 7.55
N GLU A 30 8.69 -2.33 7.11
CA GLU A 30 9.32 -2.90 5.94
C GLU A 30 8.65 -2.38 4.65
N LEU A 31 9.45 -2.25 3.58
CA LEU A 31 8.94 -1.85 2.28
C LEU A 31 8.17 -3.01 1.63
N LYS A 32 6.89 -2.80 1.34
CA LYS A 32 6.06 -3.76 0.59
C LYS A 32 6.44 -3.72 -0.89
N CYS A 33 6.68 -4.90 -1.45
CA CYS A 33 6.94 -5.09 -2.87
C CYS A 33 5.69 -5.61 -3.60
N PRO A 34 5.50 -5.28 -4.89
CA PRO A 34 4.45 -5.88 -5.70
C PRO A 34 4.61 -7.39 -5.81
N THR A 35 3.48 -8.09 -5.95
CA THR A 35 3.45 -9.53 -6.21
C THR A 35 3.16 -9.81 -7.69
N LYS A 36 3.31 -11.07 -8.13
CA LYS A 36 2.91 -11.47 -9.48
C LYS A 36 1.40 -11.40 -9.70
N GLU A 37 0.61 -11.54 -8.62
CA GLU A 37 -0.85 -11.44 -8.65
C GLU A 37 -1.32 -9.98 -8.73
N TYR A 38 -0.66 -9.08 -7.99
CA TYR A 38 -0.93 -7.65 -7.97
C TYR A 38 0.34 -6.84 -8.30
N PRO A 39 0.74 -6.78 -9.59
CA PRO A 39 1.99 -6.16 -10.01
C PRO A 39 1.92 -4.62 -10.09
N PHE A 40 0.73 -4.03 -9.90
CA PHE A 40 0.49 -2.60 -10.04
C PHE A 40 -0.03 -1.99 -8.73
N ILE A 41 0.15 -0.68 -8.57
CA ILE A 41 -0.49 0.05 -7.48
C ILE A 41 -2.02 0.02 -7.58
N PHE A 42 -2.67 0.04 -6.44
CA PHE A 42 -4.12 0.05 -6.37
C PHE A 42 -4.69 1.45 -6.58
N THR A 43 -5.74 1.47 -7.41
CA THR A 43 -6.52 2.63 -7.81
C THR A 43 -8.00 2.30 -7.62
N LYS A 44 -8.87 3.30 -7.77
CA LYS A 44 -10.32 3.06 -7.74
C LYS A 44 -10.79 2.00 -8.75
N LYS A 45 -10.09 1.80 -9.87
CA LYS A 45 -10.50 0.89 -10.95
C LYS A 45 -10.11 -0.58 -10.72
N ASN A 46 -8.95 -0.85 -10.14
CA ASN A 46 -8.45 -2.23 -9.94
C ASN A 46 -8.64 -2.74 -8.51
N SER A 47 -9.11 -1.90 -7.58
CA SER A 47 -9.31 -2.31 -6.19
C SER A 47 -10.54 -3.20 -5.97
N ALA A 48 -11.61 -3.02 -6.76
CA ALA A 48 -12.83 -3.81 -6.60
C ALA A 48 -12.54 -5.32 -6.76
N LYS A 49 -11.76 -5.70 -7.76
CA LYS A 49 -11.39 -7.10 -8.04
C LYS A 49 -10.53 -7.76 -6.97
N ALA A 50 -9.82 -6.98 -6.16
CA ALA A 50 -8.93 -7.49 -5.11
C ALA A 50 -9.62 -7.55 -3.73
N LEU A 51 -10.85 -7.04 -3.64
CA LEU A 51 -11.70 -7.09 -2.45
C LEU A 51 -12.83 -8.12 -2.58
N GLU A 52 -12.93 -8.79 -3.73
CA GLU A 52 -13.78 -9.95 -3.99
C GLU A 52 -13.12 -11.22 -3.44
#